data_AF-A0A533Y208-F1
#
_entry.id   AF-A0A533Y208-F1
#
_cell.length_a   1.000
_cell.length_b   1.000
_cell.length_c   1.000
_cell.angle_alpha   90.00
_cell.angle_beta   90.00
_cell.angle_gamma   90.00
#
_symmetry.space_group_name_H-M   'P 1'
#
loop_
_entity.id
_entity.type
_entity.pdbx_description
1 polymer ?
#
loop_
_entity_poly.entity_id
_entity_poly.type
_entity_poly.pdbx_seq_one_letter_code
_entity_poly.pdbx_strand_id
1 'polypeptide(L)'
;KDRRIENSPHVVLLDLKLPKVDGLEVLRRMKEDPRTRMIPVVVLTSSREDRDITESYQLGVNSYIVKPVNFEQFTEAVRQIKLYWLLMNEPPPTLREPK
;
A
#
# COMPACT_ATOMS: atom_id res chain seq x y z
N LYS A 1 -14.53 -12.92 10.45
CA LYS A 1 -15.32 -11.79 9.91
C LYS A 1 -14.87 -11.61 8.46
N ASP A 2 -15.58 -12.25 7.53
CA ASP A 2 -15.24 -12.23 6.11
C ASP A 2 -15.49 -10.86 5.51
N ARG A 3 -14.42 -10.23 5.02
CA ARG A 3 -14.50 -9.01 4.22
C ARG A 3 -14.90 -9.46 2.81
N ARG A 4 -16.13 -9.16 2.39
CA ARG A 4 -16.60 -9.46 1.03
C ARG A 4 -15.72 -8.72 0.01
N ILE A 5 -15.45 -9.35 -1.13
CA ILE A 5 -14.60 -8.82 -2.22
C ILE A 5 -15.11 -7.45 -2.70
N GLU A 6 -16.43 -7.24 -2.62
CA GLU A 6 -17.18 -6.02 -2.89
C GLU A 6 -16.70 -4.78 -2.08
N ASN A 7 -15.97 -4.98 -0.98
CA ASN A 7 -15.41 -3.93 -0.12
C ASN A 7 -13.87 -3.93 -0.11
N SER A 8 -13.24 -4.44 -1.16
CA SER A 8 -11.78 -4.47 -1.26
C SER A 8 -11.23 -3.06 -1.47
N PRO A 9 -10.19 -2.65 -0.74
CA PRO A 9 -9.59 -1.35 -0.94
C PRO A 9 -8.96 -1.26 -2.33
N HIS A 10 -9.11 -0.10 -2.97
CA HIS A 10 -8.49 0.21 -4.28
C HIS A 10 -6.96 0.32 -4.16
N VAL A 11 -6.48 0.78 -3.01
CA VAL A 11 -5.06 0.89 -2.64
C VAL A 11 -4.92 0.79 -1.12
N VAL A 12 -3.82 0.21 -0.65
CA VAL A 12 -3.45 0.17 0.77
C VAL A 12 -2.22 1.02 0.99
N LEU A 13 -2.31 1.95 1.95
CA LEU A 13 -1.15 2.67 2.48
C LEU A 13 -0.66 1.92 3.72
N LEU A 14 0.54 1.35 3.66
CA LEU A 14 1.10 0.50 4.70
C LEU A 14 2.29 1.19 5.38
N ASP A 15 2.22 1.36 6.70
CA ASP A 15 3.39 1.74 7.48
C ASP A 15 4.18 0.48 7.88
N LEU A 16 5.51 0.53 7.78
CA LEU A 16 6.37 -0.56 8.23
C LEU A 16 6.65 -0.49 9.73
N LYS A 17 6.73 0.72 10.30
CA LYS A 17 7.04 0.93 11.72
C LYS A 17 5.75 1.01 12.54
N LEU A 18 4.92 -0.03 12.43
CA LEU A 18 3.68 -0.13 13.20
C LEU A 18 3.98 -0.50 14.67
N PRO A 19 3.25 0.08 15.64
CA PRO A 19 3.32 -0.42 17.00
C PRO A 19 2.68 -1.82 17.06
N LYS A 20 3.42 -2.79 17.62
CA LYS A 20 2.99 -4.17 17.92
C LYS A 20 2.95 -5.16 16.75
N VAL A 21 3.03 -4.71 15.50
CA VAL A 21 3.01 -5.59 14.32
C VAL A 21 4.13 -5.18 13.37
N ASP A 22 4.82 -6.14 12.77
CA ASP A 22 5.80 -5.86 11.72
C ASP A 22 5.08 -5.62 10.39
N GLY A 23 5.22 -4.41 9.83
CA GLY A 23 4.57 -4.09 8.56
C GLY A 23 5.11 -4.89 7.37
N LEU A 24 6.36 -5.36 7.39
CA LEU A 24 6.88 -6.26 6.35
C LEU A 24 6.15 -7.61 6.38
N GLU A 25 5.88 -8.12 7.58
CA GLU A 25 5.08 -9.34 7.76
C GLU A 25 3.63 -9.14 7.29
N VAL A 26 3.05 -7.95 7.51
CA VAL A 26 1.73 -7.61 6.94
C VAL A 26 1.77 -7.64 5.42
N LEU A 27 2.77 -7.00 4.81
CA LEU A 27 2.95 -7.00 3.35
C LEU A 27 3.07 -8.42 2.81
N ARG A 28 3.91 -9.25 3.43
CA ARG A 28 4.11 -10.65 3.05
C ARG A 28 2.78 -11.43 3.06
N ARG A 29 2.02 -11.36 4.17
CA ARG A 29 0.71 -12.02 4.28
C ARG A 29 -0.28 -11.54 3.22
N MET A 30 -0.30 -10.24 2.94
CA MET A 30 -1.18 -9.68 1.91
C MET A 30 -0.85 -10.22 0.52
N LYS A 31 0.44 -10.40 0.22
CA LYS A 31 0.94 -10.84 -1.10
C LYS A 31 0.86 -12.36 -1.28
N GLU A 32 0.84 -13.12 -0.21
CA GLU A 32 0.61 -14.58 -0.22
C GLU A 32 -0.88 -14.96 -0.31
N ASP A 33 -1.78 -14.14 0.21
CA ASP A 33 -3.23 -14.46 0.22
C ASP A 33 -3.88 -14.14 -1.15
N PRO A 34 -4.49 -15.12 -1.84
CA PRO A 34 -5.16 -14.91 -3.13
C PRO A 34 -6.23 -13.81 -3.14
N ARG A 35 -6.85 -13.54 -1.99
CA ARG A 35 -7.89 -12.52 -1.83
C ARG A 35 -7.34 -11.10 -1.82
N THR A 36 -6.08 -10.92 -1.43
CA THR A 36 -5.47 -9.59 -1.25
C THR A 36 -4.23 -9.34 -2.09
N ARG A 37 -3.61 -10.38 -2.67
CA ARG A 37 -2.33 -10.27 -3.38
C ARG A 37 -2.32 -9.27 -4.53
N MET A 38 -3.48 -9.08 -5.15
CA MET A 38 -3.65 -8.14 -6.27
C MET A 38 -3.89 -6.70 -5.80
N ILE A 39 -4.17 -6.45 -4.52
CA ILE A 39 -4.40 -5.10 -4.02
C ILE A 39 -3.09 -4.31 -4.12
N PRO A 40 -3.10 -3.12 -4.78
CA PRO A 40 -1.95 -2.24 -4.79
C PRO A 40 -1.58 -1.82 -3.37
N VAL A 41 -0.30 -1.98 -3.03
CA VAL A 41 0.23 -1.55 -1.73
C VAL A 41 1.27 -0.46 -1.98
N VAL A 42 1.11 0.66 -1.29
CA VAL A 42 2.10 1.73 -1.20
C VAL A 42 2.61 1.74 0.22
N VAL A 43 3.90 1.50 0.41
CA VAL A 43 4.51 1.70 1.71
C VAL A 43 4.63 3.21 1.96
N LEU A 44 4.14 3.68 3.11
CA LEU A 44 4.27 5.05 3.58
C LEU A 44 4.84 5.00 5.00
N THR A 45 6.16 5.14 5.14
CA THR A 45 6.86 4.89 6.42
C THR A 45 7.97 5.91 6.69
N SER A 46 8.42 6.04 7.94
CA SER A 46 9.56 6.89 8.30
C SER A 46 10.92 6.26 7.98
N SER A 47 10.96 4.95 7.71
CA SER A 47 12.21 4.24 7.39
C SER A 47 12.78 4.66 6.04
N ARG A 48 14.08 4.93 6.03
CA ARG A 48 14.91 5.19 4.84
C ARG A 48 15.97 4.12 4.62
N GLU A 49 15.89 3.01 5.36
CA GLU A 49 16.90 1.96 5.29
C GLU A 49 16.79 1.22 3.95
N ASP A 50 17.91 1.10 3.23
CA ASP A 50 17.95 0.42 1.92
C ASP A 50 17.44 -1.03 2.00
N ARG A 51 17.63 -1.67 3.16
CA ARG A 51 17.11 -3.01 3.44
C ARG A 51 15.57 -3.03 3.42
N ASP A 52 14.92 -2.14 4.17
CA ASP A 52 13.45 -2.05 4.24
C ASP A 52 12.85 -1.74 2.85
N ILE A 53 13.51 -0.87 2.07
CA ILE A 53 13.12 -0.53 0.70
C ILE A 53 13.24 -1.77 -0.20
N THR A 54 14.41 -2.42 -0.20
CA THR A 54 14.70 -3.58 -1.05
C THR A 54 13.75 -4.73 -0.75
N GLU A 55 13.56 -5.06 0.53
CA GLU A 55 12.69 -6.16 0.97
C GLU A 55 11.23 -5.89 0.60
N SER A 56 10.75 -4.65 0.75
CA SER A 56 9.39 -4.26 0.34
C SER A 56 9.15 -4.46 -1.16
N TYR A 57 10.12 -4.08 -2.01
CA TYR A 57 10.01 -4.29 -3.47
C TYR A 57 10.13 -5.76 -3.86
N GLN A 58 10.96 -6.54 -3.18
CA GLN A 58 11.04 -7.99 -3.39
C GLN A 58 9.71 -8.70 -3.06
N LEU A 59 8.99 -8.22 -2.04
CA LEU A 59 7.64 -8.71 -1.69
C LEU A 59 6.55 -8.21 -2.66
N GLY A 60 6.87 -7.33 -3.61
CA GLY A 60 5.92 -6.85 -4.61
C GLY A 60 5.08 -5.65 -4.15
N VAL A 61 5.64 -4.76 -3.33
CA VAL A 61 5.07 -3.42 -3.14
C VAL A 61 5.04 -2.67 -4.48
N ASN A 62 4.03 -1.84 -4.68
CA ASN A 62 3.91 -1.06 -5.91
C ASN A 62 4.68 0.26 -5.84
N SER A 63 4.84 0.82 -4.63
CA SER A 63 5.58 2.05 -4.39
C SER A 63 6.02 2.15 -2.93
N TYR A 64 7.12 2.87 -2.70
CA TYR A 64 7.65 3.16 -1.37
C TYR A 64 7.83 4.67 -1.23
N ILE A 65 7.20 5.25 -0.21
CA ILE A 65 7.20 6.68 0.08
C ILE A 65 7.69 6.87 1.52
N VAL A 66 8.75 7.66 1.66
CA VAL A 66 9.19 8.08 2.99
C VAL A 66 8.25 9.18 3.47
N LYS A 67 7.67 9.01 4.66
CA LYS A 67 6.77 9.99 5.29
C LYS A 67 7.42 11.37 5.30
N PRO A 68 6.77 12.37 4.69
CA PRO A 68 7.25 13.74 4.80
C PRO A 68 7.29 14.21 6.25
N VAL A 69 8.27 15.04 6.56
CA VAL A 69 8.57 15.44 7.95
C VAL A 69 7.58 16.48 8.50
N ASN A 70 6.90 17.23 7.65
CA ASN A 70 5.93 18.24 8.04
C ASN A 70 4.54 17.98 7.47
N PHE A 71 3.54 18.59 8.10
CA PHE A 71 2.13 18.36 7.80
C PHE A 71 1.72 18.82 6.40
N GLU A 72 2.29 19.93 5.91
CA GLU A 72 1.99 20.45 4.57
C GLU A 72 2.46 19.48 3.47
N GLN A 73 3.71 19.03 3.55
CA GLN A 73 4.26 18.05 2.63
C GLN A 73 3.55 16.70 2.74
N PHE A 74 3.15 16.30 3.95
CA PHE A 74 2.36 15.08 4.15
C PHE A 74 1.00 15.18 3.44
N THR A 75 0.31 16.31 3.60
CA THR A 75 -0.99 16.56 2.96
C THR A 75 -0.86 16.54 1.44
N GLU A 76 0.19 17.16 0.91
CA GLU A 76 0.46 17.15 -0.52
C GLU A 76 0.80 15.74 -1.03
N ALA A 77 1.62 14.97 -0.30
CA ALA A 77 1.92 13.59 -0.68
C ALA A 77 0.65 12.72 -0.73
N VAL A 78 -0.23 12.83 0.27
CA VAL A 78 -1.51 12.10 0.30
C VAL A 78 -2.41 12.52 -0.87
N ARG A 79 -2.44 13.81 -1.23
CA ARG A 79 -3.17 14.31 -2.40
C ARG A 79 -2.65 13.67 -3.69
N GLN A 80 -1.34 13.62 -3.88
CA GLN A 80 -0.71 13.02 -5.06
C GLN A 80 -0.98 11.51 -5.16
N ILE A 81 -0.87 10.80 -4.04
CA ILE A 81 -1.23 9.37 -3.94
C ILE A 81 -2.69 9.17 -4.38
N LYS A 82 -3.62 9.97 -3.86
CA LYS A 82 -5.04 9.88 -4.22
C LYS A 82 -5.25 10.09 -5.73
N LEU A 83 -4.68 11.15 -6.30
CA LEU A 83 -4.82 11.46 -7.73
C LEU A 83 -4.28 10.32 -8.60
N TYR A 84 -3.10 9.81 -8.28
CA TYR A 84 -2.52 8.72 -9.03
C TYR A 84 -3.34 7.44 -8.90
N TRP A 85 -3.52 6.91 -7.68
CA TRP A 85 -4.06 5.57 -7.48
C TRP A 85 -5.56 5.45 -7.75
N LEU A 86 -6.33 6.53 -7.60
CA LEU A 86 -7.79 6.48 -7.75
C LEU A 86 -8.31 7.09 -9.05
N LEU A 87 -7.57 8.01 -9.68
CA LEU A 87 -8.04 8.71 -10.89
C LEU A 87 -7.24 8.38 -12.15
N MET A 88 -5.94 8.07 -12.03
CA MET A 88 -5.07 7.85 -13.19
C MET A 88 -4.67 6.40 -13.38
N ASN A 89 -4.43 5.66 -12.31
CA ASN A 89 -3.99 4.28 -12.37
C ASN A 89 -5.14 3.36 -12.77
N GLU A 90 -4.88 2.49 -13.74
CA GLU A 90 -5.77 1.37 -14.06
C GLU A 90 -5.63 0.26 -13.02
N PRO A 91 -6.67 -0.06 -12.24
CA PRO A 91 -6.57 -1.09 -11.22
C PRO A 91 -6.55 -2.50 -11.85
N PRO A 92 -5.95 -3.48 -11.15
CA PRO A 92 -6.02 -4.89 -11.54
C PRO A 92 -7.46 -5.33 -11.84
N PRO A 93 -7.70 -6.16 -12.88
CA PRO A 93 -9.05 -6.55 -13.29
C PRO A 93 -9.90 -7.16 -12.17
N THR A 94 -9.25 -7.84 -11.23
CA THR A 94 -9.90 -8.48 -10.06
C THR A 94 -10.50 -7.49 -9.06
N LEU A 95 -10.16 -6.20 -9.16
CA LEU A 95 -10.65 -5.12 -8.29
C LEU A 95 -11.63 -4.18 -9.00
N ARG A 96 -11.91 -4.42 -10.30
CA ARG A 96 -12.92 -3.65 -11.01
C ARG A 96 -14.30 -4.07 -10.52
N GLU A 97 -15.16 -3.11 -10.19
CA GLU A 97 -16.57 -3.43 -9.94
C GLU A 97 -17.15 -4.09 -11.21
N PRO A 98 -17.94 -5.18 -11.06
CA PRO A 98 -18.66 -5.72 -12.19
C PRO A 98 -19.59 -4.63 -12.74
N LYS A 99 -19.48 -4.37 -14.05
CA LYS A 99 -20.40 -3.47 -14.77
C LYS A 99 -21.83 -4.00 -14.72
#